data_AF-M6S183-F1
#
_entry.id   AF-M6S183-F1
#
_cell.length_a   1.000
_cell.length_b   1.000
_cell.length_c   1.000
_cell.angle_alpha   90.00
_cell.angle_beta   90.00
_cell.angle_gamma   90.00
#
_symmetry.space_group_name_H-M   'P 1'
#
loop_
_entity.id
_entity.type
_entity.pdbx_description
1 polymer ?
#
loop_
_entity_poly.entity_id
_entity_poly.type
_entity_poly.pdbx_seq_one_letter_code
_entity_poly.pdbx_strand_id
1 'polypeptide(L)' 'MHSFKNFYIFSNMKRIIEIVLSTLALILFSPILIGVSFLILLINGLPIFFFQERLGLLKKPFLIFKFRT' A
#
# COMPACT_ATOMS: atom_id res chain seq x y z
N MET A 1 15.02 4.75 31.52
CA MET A 1 13.93 5.59 30.93
C MET A 1 14.29 6.34 29.64
N HIS A 2 15.49 6.21 29.06
CA HIS A 2 15.84 6.84 27.77
C HIS A 2 15.63 5.96 26.52
N SER A 3 15.58 4.64 26.65
CA SER A 3 15.50 3.70 25.51
C SER A 3 14.15 3.74 24.75
N PHE A 4 13.02 3.83 25.46
CA PHE A 4 11.69 3.86 24.84
C PHE A 4 11.45 5.11 23.98
N LYS A 5 11.99 6.27 24.36
CA LYS A 5 11.77 7.54 23.64
C LYS A 5 12.36 7.49 22.22
N ASN A 6 13.51 6.84 22.06
CA ASN A 6 14.10 6.59 20.74
C ASN A 6 13.18 5.70 19.89
N PHE A 7 12.65 4.60 20.44
CA PHE A 7 11.73 3.72 19.71
C PHE A 7 10.46 4.46 19.21
N TYR A 8 9.89 5.37 20.02
CA TYR A 8 8.75 6.20 19.60
C TYR A 8 9.13 7.28 18.55
N ILE A 9 10.30 7.92 18.66
CA ILE A 9 10.78 8.87 17.64
C ILE A 9 11.04 8.15 16.31
N PHE A 10 11.68 6.97 16.34
CA PHE A 10 11.81 6.09 15.18
C PHE A 10 10.44 5.72 14.60
N SER A 11 9.45 5.42 15.44
CA SER A 11 8.09 5.09 14.99
C SER A 11 7.42 6.24 14.23
N ASN A 12 7.54 7.49 14.70
CA ASN A 12 6.91 8.64 14.05
C ASN A 12 7.63 9.03 12.74
N MET A 13 8.97 9.07 12.75
CA MET A 13 9.74 9.34 11.52
C MET A 13 9.54 8.25 10.48
N LYS A 14 9.50 6.97 10.91
CA LYS A 14 9.20 5.84 10.04
C LYS A 14 7.86 6.03 9.33
N ARG A 15 6.81 6.48 10.04
CA ARG A 15 5.50 6.71 9.42
C ARG A 15 5.53 7.80 8.34
N ILE A 16 6.26 8.88 8.59
CA ILE A 16 6.42 9.96 7.60
C ILE A 16 7.15 9.42 6.36
N ILE A 17 8.25 8.69 6.56
CA ILE A 17 9.04 8.10 5.47
C ILE A 17 8.20 7.11 4.66
N GLU A 18 7.43 6.24 5.32
CA GLU A 18 6.53 5.30 4.65
C GLU A 18 5.51 6.02 3.75
N ILE A 19 4.91 7.11 4.23
CA ILE A 19 3.94 7.89 3.46
C ILE A 19 4.63 8.56 2.26
N VAL A 20 5.73 9.27 2.49
CA VAL A 20 6.44 10.00 1.43
C VAL A 20 6.95 9.04 0.35
N LEU A 21 7.61 7.95 0.72
CA LEU A 21 8.13 6.98 -0.24
C LEU A 21 7.02 6.26 -1.00
N SER A 22 5.93 5.88 -0.32
CA SER A 22 4.81 5.20 -0.99
C SER A 22 4.07 6.13 -1.95
N THR A 23 3.87 7.41 -1.59
CA THR A 23 3.29 8.41 -2.50
C THR A 23 4.19 8.65 -3.72
N LEU A 24 5.50 8.83 -3.53
CA LEU A 24 6.43 9.01 -4.64
C LEU A 24 6.46 7.79 -5.56
N ALA A 25 6.48 6.58 -4.99
CA ALA A 25 6.40 5.35 -5.77
C ALA A 25 5.08 5.26 -6.56
N LEU A 26 3.94 5.59 -5.95
CA LEU A 26 2.65 5.58 -6.65
C LEU A 26 2.62 6.57 -7.82
N ILE A 27 3.19 7.77 -7.67
CA ILE A 27 3.28 8.75 -8.76
C ILE A 27 4.19 8.21 -9.87
N LEU A 28 5.38 7.74 -9.52
CA LEU A 28 6.37 7.23 -10.48
C LEU A 28 5.86 6.03 -11.28
N PHE A 29 5.17 5.10 -10.61
CA PHE A 29 4.64 3.88 -11.23
C PHE A 29 3.21 4.04 -11.77
N SER A 30 2.54 5.17 -11.54
CA SER A 30 1.18 5.42 -12.03
C SER A 30 0.95 5.12 -13.53
N PRO A 31 1.83 5.48 -14.49
CA PRO A 31 1.59 5.15 -15.90
C PRO A 31 1.53 3.64 -16.15
N ILE A 32 2.37 2.87 -15.46
CA ILE A 32 2.40 1.41 -15.57
C ILE A 32 1.15 0.80 -14.92
N LEU A 33 0.77 1.29 -13.73
CA LEU A 33 -0.43 0.83 -13.03
C LEU A 33 -1.70 1.09 -13.84
N ILE A 34 -1.79 2.24 -14.53
CA ILE A 34 -2.90 2.57 -15.44
C ILE A 34 -2.89 1.64 -16.65
N GLY A 35 -1.73 1.38 -17.25
CA GLY A 35 -1.60 0.44 -18.38
C GLY A 35 -2.07 -0.97 -18.02
N VAL A 36 -1.64 -1.49 -16.86
CA VAL A 36 -2.09 -2.78 -16.32
C VAL A 36 -3.60 -2.77 -16.06
N SER A 37 -4.13 -1.70 -15.47
CA SER A 37 -5.58 -1.55 -15.23
C SER A 37 -6.38 -1.66 -16.52
N PHE A 38 -5.89 -1.04 -17.60
CA PHE A 38 -6.53 -1.09 -18.92
C PHE A 38 -6.47 -2.49 -19.55
N LEU A 39 -5.32 -3.17 -19.45
CA LEU A 39 -5.18 -4.54 -19.94
C LEU A 39 -6.13 -5.51 -19.23
N ILE A 40 -6.25 -5.41 -17.90
CA ILE A 40 -7.18 -6.23 -17.12
C ILE A 40 -8.62 -5.95 -17.56
N LEU A 41 -8.98 -4.68 -17.76
CA LEU A 41 -10.31 -4.31 -18.22
C LEU A 41 -10.63 -4.91 -19.59
N LEU A 42 -9.67 -4.92 -20.52
CA LEU A 42 -9.87 -5.48 -21.86
C LEU A 42 -9.95 -7.00 -21.86
N ILE A 43 -9.14 -7.68 -21.05
CA ILE A 43 -9.01 -9.15 -21.07
C ILE A 43 -10.04 -9.82 -20.15
N ASN A 44 -10.19 -9.31 -18.94
CA ASN A 44 -10.98 -9.94 -17.86
C ASN A 44 -12.27 -9.18 -17.51
N GLY A 45 -12.43 -7.97 -18.04
CA GLY A 45 -13.53 -7.07 -17.66
C GLY A 45 -13.38 -6.53 -16.24
N LEU A 46 -14.49 -6.02 -15.70
CA LEU A 46 -14.55 -5.57 -14.31
C LEU A 46 -14.74 -6.75 -13.35
N PRO A 47 -14.29 -6.64 -12.08
CA PRO A 47 -13.53 -5.54 -11.48
C PRO A 47 -12.01 -5.65 -11.73
N ILE A 48 -11.33 -4.50 -11.78
CA ILE A 48 -9.87 -4.41 -11.99
C ILE A 48 -9.09 -4.81 -10.73
N PHE A 49 -9.64 -4.46 -9.55
CA PHE A 49 -9.02 -4.73 -8.26
C PHE A 49 -9.78 -5.82 -7.49
N PHE A 50 -9.02 -6.60 -6.72
CA PHE A 50 -9.50 -7.53 -5.72
C PHE A 50 -9.02 -7.10 -4.33
N PHE A 51 -9.89 -7.24 -3.32
CA PHE A 51 -9.58 -6.89 -1.94
C PHE A 51 -9.41 -8.16 -1.11
N GLN A 52 -8.25 -8.29 -0.45
CA GLN A 52 -7.96 -9.42 0.43
C GLN A 52 -7.80 -8.94 1.88
N GLU A 53 -8.60 -9.47 2.79
CA GLU A 53 -8.48 -9.18 4.22
C GLU A 53 -7.28 -9.91 4.84
N ARG A 54 -6.53 -9.20 5.69
CA ARG A 54 -5.41 -9.74 6.48
C ARG A 54 -5.40 -9.13 7.88
N LEU A 55 -4.92 -9.90 8.86
CA LEU A 55 -4.68 -9.40 10.22
C LEU A 55 -3.42 -8.52 10.22
N GLY A 56 -3.58 -7.27 10.64
CA GLY A 56 -2.50 -6.28 10.71
C GLY A 56 -2.01 -6.02 12.14
N LEU A 57 -1.48 -4.81 12.33
CA LEU A 57 -0.95 -4.35 13.62
C LEU A 57 -2.02 -4.49 14.72
N LEU A 58 -1.63 -5.07 15.87
CA LEU A 58 -2.53 -5.33 17.00
C LEU A 58 -3.77 -6.17 16.62
N LYS A 59 -3.63 -7.08 15.65
CA LYS A 59 -4.71 -7.95 15.13
C LYS A 59 -5.89 -7.17 14.54
N LYS A 60 -5.69 -5.89 14.19
CA LYS A 60 -6.72 -5.13 13.47
C LYS A 60 -6.75 -5.58 12.01
N PRO A 61 -7.90 -6.03 11.48
CA PRO A 61 -7.99 -6.41 10.08
C PRO A 61 -7.74 -5.21 9.17
N PHE A 62 -7.09 -5.46 8.03
CA PHE A 62 -6.91 -4.48 6.95
C PHE A 62 -7.05 -5.15 5.59
N LEU A 63 -7.42 -4.37 4.58
CA LEU A 63 -7.59 -4.83 3.21
C LEU A 63 -6.33 -4.58 2.39
N ILE A 64 -5.91 -5.59 1.65
CA ILE A 64 -4.86 -5.48 0.63
C ILE A 64 -5.54 -5.31 -0.73
N PHE A 65 -5.17 -4.24 -1.42
CA PHE A 65 -5.59 -3.93 -2.78
C PHE A 65 -4.65 -4.63 -3.76
N LYS A 66 -5.19 -5.46 -4.65
CA LYS A 66 -4.40 -6.16 -5.68
C LYS A 66 -5.08 -6.05 -7.03
N PHE A 67 -4.28 -6.06 -8.09
CA PHE A 67 -4.81 -6.31 -9.42
C PHE A 67 -5.37 -7.72 -9.52
N ARG A 68 -6.45 -7.85 -10.28
CA ARG A 68 -6.95 -9.14 -10.70
C ARG A 68 -5.95 -9.73 -11.70
N THR A 69 -5.42 -10.91 -11.38
CA THR A 69 -4.60 -11.76 -12.26
C THR A 69 -5.44 -12.89 -12.82
#